data_AF-A0A7R9T1A3-F1
#
_entry.id   AF-A0A7R9T1A3-F1
#
_cell.length_a   1.000
_cell.length_b   1.000
_cell.length_c   1.000
_cell.angle_alpha   90.00
_cell.angle_beta   90.00
_cell.angle_gamma   90.00
#
_symmetry.space_group_name_H-M   'P 1'
#
loop_
_entity.id
_entity.type
_entity.pdbx_description
1 polymer ?
#
loop_
_entity_poly.entity_id
_entity_poly.type
_entity_poly.pdbx_seq_one_letter_code
_entity_poly.pdbx_strand_id
1 'polypeptide(L)'
;DMFRAPPEGLRARANALDDRRALRLHSDERCVLSCDAAMTIGDDDPASSAIPGELYITDARVAFVPRDPTSTSAYACEYRCLALHAISREDDRYGSGGCVYCQIDGGADAPSAPTTTNADDANDDEPYDEDDPVTAHVRFVPKDATTLEEIYRAMSEGSLLNPDPDAERFDDDDDEFLEDDDEAHAREAALERLDKLLVVDDEVEALMKRDPGRFED
;
A
#
# COMPACT_ATOMS: atom_id res chain seq x y z
N ASP A 1 -0.11 32.35 -0.11
CA ASP A 1 -0.23 31.27 0.88
C ASP A 1 0.86 30.24 0.68
N MET A 2 2.01 30.40 1.35
CA MET A 2 3.26 29.73 0.94
C MET A 2 3.71 28.55 1.81
N PHE A 3 3.07 28.22 2.94
CA PHE A 3 3.53 27.10 3.79
C PHE A 3 2.41 26.55 4.68
N ARG A 4 1.37 25.96 4.08
CA ARG A 4 0.59 24.99 4.86
C ARG A 4 1.29 23.66 4.66
N ALA A 5 2.08 23.23 5.64
CA ALA A 5 2.57 21.85 5.65
C ALA A 5 1.36 20.94 5.40
N PRO A 6 1.44 20.00 4.45
CA PRO A 6 0.36 19.07 4.22
C PRO A 6 0.09 18.32 5.53
N PRO A 7 -1.17 17.99 5.82
CA PRO A 7 -1.45 17.13 6.95
C PRO A 7 -0.81 15.77 6.72
N GLU A 8 0.29 15.48 7.41
CA GLU A 8 0.94 14.18 7.38
C GLU A 8 0.02 13.12 8.02
N GLY A 9 0.06 11.89 7.53
CA GLY A 9 -0.57 10.72 8.13
C GLY A 9 -2.10 10.62 8.08
N LEU A 10 -2.61 9.62 8.81
CA LEU A 10 -4.05 9.39 8.95
C LEU A 10 -4.59 10.33 10.02
N ARG A 11 -5.43 11.29 9.64
CA ARG A 11 -5.88 12.33 10.57
C ARG A 11 -7.38 12.35 10.77
N ALA A 12 -7.79 12.62 12.01
CA ALA A 12 -9.18 12.82 12.34
C ALA A 12 -9.64 14.21 11.84
N ARG A 13 -10.79 14.25 11.15
CA ARG A 13 -11.33 15.45 10.54
C ARG A 13 -12.81 15.59 10.88
N ALA A 14 -13.12 16.45 11.86
CA ALA A 14 -14.50 16.75 12.26
C ALA A 14 -15.32 17.39 11.12
N ASN A 15 -14.67 18.19 10.27
CA ASN A 15 -15.33 18.87 9.16
C ASN A 15 -15.42 18.02 7.87
N ALA A 16 -14.95 16.76 7.92
CA ALA A 16 -15.00 15.86 6.78
C ALA A 16 -16.36 15.15 6.63
N LEU A 17 -17.31 15.39 7.54
CA LEU A 17 -18.65 14.83 7.48
C LEU A 17 -19.68 15.88 6.98
N ASP A 18 -20.67 15.42 6.23
CA ASP A 18 -21.86 16.21 5.88
C ASP A 18 -22.97 16.07 6.94
N ASP A 19 -24.12 16.73 6.72
CA ASP A 19 -25.26 16.70 7.64
C ASP A 19 -25.87 15.28 7.80
N ARG A 20 -25.59 14.38 6.85
CA ARG A 20 -26.00 12.97 6.88
C ARG A 20 -24.92 12.05 7.44
N ARG A 21 -23.79 12.62 7.90
CA ARG A 21 -22.60 11.89 8.35
C ARG A 21 -21.96 11.03 7.25
N ALA A 22 -22.15 11.41 5.98
CA ALA A 22 -21.39 10.88 4.86
C ALA A 22 -20.10 11.69 4.67
N LEU A 23 -19.12 11.13 3.95
CA LEU A 23 -17.90 11.86 3.61
C LEU A 23 -18.22 13.09 2.75
N ARG A 24 -17.76 14.26 3.20
CA ARG A 24 -17.77 15.49 2.43
C ARG A 24 -16.58 15.51 1.47
N LEU A 25 -16.87 15.37 0.19
CA LEU A 25 -15.89 15.52 -0.89
C LEU A 25 -15.51 17.00 -1.06
N HIS A 26 -14.26 17.25 -1.42
CA HIS A 26 -13.80 18.55 -1.91
C HIS A 26 -14.40 18.86 -3.29
N SER A 27 -14.33 20.11 -3.73
CA SER A 27 -14.99 20.57 -4.97
C SER A 27 -14.60 19.80 -6.22
N ASP A 28 -13.35 19.35 -6.29
CA ASP A 28 -12.77 18.66 -7.44
C ASP A 28 -12.45 17.18 -7.15
N GLU A 29 -12.88 16.67 -6.00
CA GLU A 29 -12.65 15.29 -5.55
C GLU A 29 -13.80 14.39 -5.99
N ARG A 30 -13.47 13.24 -6.58
CA ARG A 30 -14.45 12.23 -6.98
C ARG A 30 -14.30 10.96 -6.13
N CYS A 31 -15.41 10.51 -5.57
CA CYS A 31 -15.49 9.18 -4.97
C CYS A 31 -15.42 8.10 -6.06
N VAL A 32 -14.42 7.23 -5.99
CA VAL A 32 -14.20 6.11 -6.92
C VAL A 32 -14.89 4.85 -6.41
N LEU A 33 -14.77 4.59 -5.10
CA LEU A 33 -15.37 3.43 -4.44
C LEU A 33 -15.85 3.82 -3.04
N SER A 34 -17.00 3.32 -2.62
CA SER A 34 -17.37 3.28 -1.20
C SER A 34 -17.91 1.90 -0.82
N CYS A 35 -17.54 1.41 0.36
CA CYS A 35 -17.99 0.10 0.84
C CYS A 35 -18.00 0.01 2.37
N ASP A 36 -18.86 -0.87 2.89
CA ASP A 36 -18.85 -1.26 4.30
C ASP A 36 -17.52 -1.98 4.63
N ALA A 37 -16.77 -1.45 5.58
CA ALA A 37 -15.51 -2.03 6.03
C ALA A 37 -15.29 -1.81 7.53
N ALA A 38 -14.36 -2.56 8.12
CA ALA A 38 -13.81 -2.28 9.43
C ALA A 38 -12.37 -1.78 9.29
N MET A 39 -11.99 -0.81 10.12
CA MET A 39 -10.64 -0.26 10.17
C MET A 39 -9.96 -0.66 11.48
N THR A 40 -8.74 -1.17 11.41
CA THR A 40 -7.85 -1.33 12.58
C THR A 40 -6.63 -0.42 12.41
N ILE A 41 -6.11 0.09 13.53
CA ILE A 41 -4.92 0.94 13.57
C ILE A 41 -3.94 0.33 14.57
N GLY A 42 -2.66 0.39 14.24
CA GLY A 42 -1.56 -0.11 15.03
C GLY A 42 -1.11 -1.50 14.60
N ASP A 43 -0.13 -1.99 15.35
CA ASP A 43 0.34 -3.35 15.20
C ASP A 43 -0.72 -4.35 15.61
N ASP A 44 -0.45 -5.56 15.18
CA ASP A 44 -1.24 -6.77 15.09
C ASP A 44 -1.74 -7.32 16.44
N ASP A 45 -2.02 -6.44 17.41
CA ASP A 45 -2.52 -6.72 18.74
C ASP A 45 -3.96 -7.24 18.65
N PRO A 46 -4.25 -8.45 19.18
CA PRO A 46 -5.61 -8.97 19.27
C PRO A 46 -6.58 -8.09 20.09
N ALA A 47 -6.07 -7.11 20.85
CA ALA A 47 -6.85 -6.09 21.55
C ALA A 47 -7.21 -4.88 20.67
N SER A 48 -6.62 -4.73 19.47
CA SER A 48 -6.94 -3.65 18.54
C SER A 48 -8.38 -3.84 18.03
N SER A 49 -9.30 -3.04 18.57
CA SER A 49 -10.72 -3.15 18.27
C SER A 49 -10.98 -2.65 16.86
N ALA A 50 -11.42 -3.54 15.96
CA ALA A 50 -11.85 -3.18 14.63
C ALA A 50 -13.03 -2.19 14.69
N ILE A 51 -12.81 -0.99 14.15
CA ILE A 51 -13.81 0.07 14.12
C ILE A 51 -14.69 -0.18 12.89
N PRO A 52 -15.99 -0.52 13.03
CA PRO A 52 -16.87 -0.67 11.89
C PRO A 52 -17.23 0.69 11.30
N GLY A 53 -17.32 0.77 9.98
CA GLY A 53 -17.57 2.03 9.28
C GLY A 53 -17.85 1.84 7.80
N GLU A 54 -17.59 2.90 7.06
CA GLU A 54 -17.63 2.94 5.61
C GLU A 54 -16.29 3.50 5.11
N LEU A 55 -15.64 2.75 4.23
CA LEU A 55 -14.42 3.14 3.55
C LEU A 55 -14.78 3.86 2.27
N TYR A 56 -14.09 4.96 2.01
CA TYR A 56 -14.19 5.78 0.82
C TYR A 56 -12.82 5.87 0.17
N ILE A 57 -12.74 5.50 -1.10
CA ILE A 57 -11.58 5.72 -1.95
C ILE A 57 -11.96 6.78 -2.96
N THR A 58 -11.16 7.83 -2.99
CA THR A 58 -11.35 8.96 -3.91
C THR A 58 -10.13 9.07 -4.81
N ASP A 59 -10.20 9.94 -5.81
CA ASP A 59 -9.05 10.27 -6.64
C ASP A 59 -8.00 11.14 -5.94
N ALA A 60 -8.20 11.56 -4.69
CA ALA A 60 -7.26 12.41 -3.95
C ALA A 60 -6.80 11.82 -2.60
N ARG A 61 -7.60 10.95 -1.98
CA ARG A 61 -7.35 10.41 -0.64
C ARG A 61 -8.14 9.14 -0.34
N VAL A 62 -7.67 8.42 0.67
CA VAL A 62 -8.40 7.34 1.34
C VAL A 62 -9.03 7.89 2.61
N ALA A 63 -10.33 7.67 2.81
CA ALA A 63 -11.05 8.14 3.97
C ALA A 63 -11.94 7.07 4.58
N PHE A 64 -12.09 7.09 5.90
CA PHE A 64 -12.89 6.14 6.66
C PHE A 64 -13.85 6.88 7.60
N VAL A 65 -15.13 6.57 7.50
CA VAL A 65 -16.17 7.13 8.34
C VAL A 65 -16.64 6.07 9.34
N PRO A 66 -16.35 6.24 10.65
CA PRO A 66 -16.84 5.33 11.68
C PRO A 66 -18.36 5.30 11.74
N ARG A 67 -18.93 4.10 11.91
CA ARG A 67 -20.39 3.91 11.99
C ARG A 67 -20.97 4.39 13.32
N ASP A 68 -20.16 4.39 14.38
CA ASP A 68 -20.57 4.80 15.73
C ASP A 68 -21.22 6.20 15.69
N PRO A 69 -22.49 6.37 16.13
CA PRO A 69 -23.19 7.65 16.14
C PRO A 69 -22.54 8.72 17.02
N THR A 70 -21.71 8.33 17.98
CA THR A 70 -20.98 9.26 18.86
C THR A 70 -19.72 9.83 18.20
N SER A 71 -19.22 9.18 17.14
CA SER A 71 -18.07 9.68 16.39
C SER A 71 -18.44 10.90 15.56
N THR A 72 -17.70 12.00 15.73
CA THR A 72 -17.92 13.26 15.00
C THR A 72 -16.88 13.50 13.90
N SER A 73 -15.95 12.56 13.70
CA SER A 73 -14.82 12.72 12.79
C SER A 73 -14.73 11.55 11.83
N ALA A 74 -14.35 11.84 10.58
CA ALA A 74 -13.81 10.85 9.66
C ALA A 74 -12.29 10.83 9.77
N TYR A 75 -11.69 9.70 9.44
CA TYR A 75 -10.24 9.57 9.27
C TYR A 75 -9.92 9.71 7.80
N ALA A 76 -8.87 10.45 7.46
CA ALA A 76 -8.46 10.59 6.07
C ALA A 76 -6.93 10.64 5.96
N CYS A 77 -6.41 10.05 4.90
CA CYS A 77 -5.00 10.01 4.53
C CYS A 77 -4.88 10.35 3.04
N GLU A 78 -4.04 11.32 2.71
CA GLU A 78 -3.71 11.66 1.32
C GLU A 78 -2.78 10.59 0.74
N TYR A 79 -2.83 10.35 -0.57
CA TYR A 79 -2.02 9.31 -1.21
C TYR A 79 -0.51 9.49 -1.00
N ARG A 80 -0.03 10.73 -0.86
CA ARG A 80 1.38 11.00 -0.56
C ARG A 80 1.82 10.42 0.79
N CYS A 81 0.91 10.30 1.75
CA CYS A 81 1.21 9.72 3.06
C CYS A 81 1.01 8.19 3.06
N LEU A 82 0.52 7.60 1.98
CA LEU A 82 0.31 6.15 1.87
C LEU A 82 1.58 5.50 1.32
N ALA A 83 2.54 5.21 2.21
CA ALA A 83 3.81 4.59 1.86
C ALA A 83 3.65 3.31 1.05
N LEU A 84 2.70 2.45 1.47
CA LEU A 84 2.30 1.28 0.70
C LEU A 84 0.88 0.84 1.02
N HIS A 85 0.27 0.13 0.08
CA HIS A 85 -0.94 -0.66 0.28
C HIS A 85 -0.82 -2.04 -0.37
N ALA A 86 -1.30 -3.07 0.31
CA ALA A 86 -1.20 -4.46 -0.14
C ALA A 86 -2.42 -5.28 0.29
N ILE A 87 -2.71 -6.34 -0.46
CA ILE A 87 -3.73 -7.32 -0.07
C ILE A 87 -3.10 -8.34 0.88
N SER A 88 -3.70 -8.57 2.04
CA SER A 88 -3.35 -9.64 2.99
C SER A 88 -4.52 -10.61 3.14
N ARG A 89 -4.32 -11.90 2.83
CA ARG A 89 -5.38 -12.94 2.82
C ARG A 89 -5.22 -14.04 3.87
N GLU A 90 -4.10 -14.06 4.59
CA GLU A 90 -3.70 -15.19 5.45
C GLU A 90 -3.60 -14.78 6.92
N ASP A 91 -4.60 -14.05 7.40
CA ASP A 91 -4.66 -13.61 8.79
C ASP A 91 -6.01 -13.95 9.43
N ASP A 92 -6.00 -14.95 10.31
CA ASP A 92 -7.17 -15.43 11.05
C ASP A 92 -7.85 -14.32 11.88
N ARG A 93 -7.14 -13.23 12.21
CA ARG A 93 -7.67 -12.07 12.97
C ARG A 93 -8.64 -11.23 12.14
N TYR A 94 -8.50 -11.24 10.81
CA TYR A 94 -9.29 -10.40 9.90
C TYR A 94 -10.31 -11.22 9.09
N GLY A 95 -10.48 -12.50 9.45
CA GLY A 95 -11.41 -13.43 8.84
C GLY A 95 -10.92 -13.98 7.49
N SER A 96 -11.63 -14.99 6.98
CA SER A 96 -11.27 -15.70 5.74
C SER A 96 -11.33 -14.85 4.46
N GLY A 97 -11.81 -13.61 4.56
CA GLY A 97 -11.98 -12.69 3.43
C GLY A 97 -10.74 -11.84 3.12
N GLY A 98 -9.77 -11.76 4.03
CA GLY A 98 -8.60 -10.89 3.90
C GLY A 98 -8.87 -9.40 4.16
N CYS A 99 -7.82 -8.59 4.06
CA CYS A 99 -7.86 -7.15 4.28
C CYS A 99 -6.89 -6.42 3.34
N VAL A 100 -7.07 -5.12 3.19
CA VAL A 100 -6.05 -4.23 2.61
C VAL A 100 -5.23 -3.66 3.74
N TYR A 101 -3.95 -4.02 3.78
CA TYR A 101 -2.95 -3.46 4.68
C TYR A 101 -2.38 -2.18 4.08
N CYS A 102 -2.20 -1.17 4.91
CA CYS A 102 -1.65 0.12 4.56
C CYS A 102 -0.58 0.53 5.58
N GLN A 103 0.57 0.97 5.10
CA GLN A 103 1.55 1.69 5.90
C GLN A 103 1.41 3.18 5.59
N ILE A 104 1.27 4.00 6.63
CA ILE A 104 0.99 5.43 6.51
C ILE A 104 2.09 6.24 7.19
N ASP A 105 2.75 7.10 6.44
CA ASP A 105 3.79 8.01 6.94
C ASP A 105 3.19 9.16 7.74
N GLY A 106 3.87 9.59 8.80
CA GLY A 106 3.38 10.63 9.71
C GLY A 106 2.39 10.12 10.76
N GLY A 107 2.22 8.81 10.91
CA GLY A 107 1.41 8.19 11.97
C GLY A 107 -0.11 8.37 11.82
N ALA A 108 -0.87 8.08 12.89
CA ALA A 108 -2.34 8.13 12.89
C ALA A 108 -2.93 8.79 14.15
N ASP A 109 -3.97 9.63 13.97
CA ASP A 109 -4.79 10.17 15.06
C ASP A 109 -5.76 9.09 15.58
N ALA A 110 -5.31 8.03 16.25
CA ALA A 110 -6.23 7.00 16.75
C ALA A 110 -6.67 7.26 18.20
N PRO A 111 -7.94 7.02 18.58
CA PRO A 111 -8.42 7.12 19.96
C PRO A 111 -7.90 6.00 20.89
N SER A 112 -7.20 5.00 20.35
CA SER A 112 -6.63 3.88 21.11
C SER A 112 -5.22 3.49 20.66
N ALA A 113 -4.56 4.29 19.82
CA ALA A 113 -3.13 4.13 19.67
C ALA A 113 -2.49 4.59 20.99
N PRO A 114 -1.74 3.75 21.71
CA PRO A 114 -0.58 4.32 22.34
C PRO A 114 0.19 5.04 21.24
N THR A 115 0.83 6.15 21.54
CA THR A 115 1.93 6.62 20.71
C THR A 115 3.04 5.55 20.78
N THR A 116 2.79 4.37 20.23
CA THR A 116 3.79 3.33 20.04
C THR A 116 4.47 3.73 18.74
N THR A 117 5.47 4.59 18.92
CA THR A 117 6.78 4.36 18.31
C THR A 117 6.98 2.85 18.13
N ASN A 118 7.43 2.42 16.96
CA ASN A 118 7.87 1.05 16.64
C ASN A 118 8.68 0.44 17.81
N ALA A 119 8.01 -0.17 18.79
CA ALA A 119 8.62 -0.63 20.05
C ALA A 119 8.40 -2.13 20.27
N ASP A 120 8.00 -2.86 19.23
CA ASP A 120 7.81 -4.31 19.28
C ASP A 120 8.76 -5.09 18.35
N ASP A 121 9.83 -4.46 17.84
CA ASP A 121 11.03 -5.21 17.45
C ASP A 121 11.98 -5.40 18.65
N ALA A 122 11.40 -5.85 19.77
CA ALA A 122 12.11 -6.12 21.01
C ALA A 122 12.90 -7.45 20.94
N ASN A 123 13.66 -7.65 19.86
CA ASN A 123 14.68 -8.68 19.80
C ASN A 123 15.93 -8.31 18.99
N ASP A 124 16.10 -7.03 18.63
CA ASP A 124 17.39 -6.51 18.18
C ASP A 124 17.92 -5.48 19.18
N ASP A 125 19.09 -5.74 19.75
CA ASP A 125 19.82 -4.86 20.69
C ASP A 125 20.41 -3.62 19.96
N GLU A 126 19.79 -3.19 18.85
CA GLU A 126 20.16 -2.01 18.09
C GLU A 126 19.56 -0.76 18.78
N PRO A 127 20.35 0.28 19.07
CA PRO A 127 19.84 1.51 19.66
C PRO A 127 18.86 2.16 18.69
N TYR A 128 17.60 2.32 19.12
CA TYR A 128 16.58 3.10 18.40
C TYR A 128 17.14 4.46 17.99
N ASP A 129 17.16 4.74 16.68
CA ASP A 129 17.51 6.05 16.16
C ASP A 129 16.29 6.97 16.35
N GLU A 130 16.46 8.10 17.05
CA GLU A 130 15.37 9.06 17.28
C GLU A 130 14.87 9.71 15.97
N ASP A 131 15.59 9.49 14.87
CA ASP A 131 15.30 9.99 13.52
C ASP A 131 14.47 9.01 12.65
N ASP A 132 14.06 7.83 13.15
CA ASP A 132 13.19 6.91 12.39
C ASP A 132 11.80 7.53 12.12
N PRO A 133 11.32 7.58 10.86
CA PRO A 133 10.04 8.20 10.53
C PRO A 133 8.87 7.52 11.23
N VAL A 134 7.99 8.33 11.83
CA VAL A 134 6.77 7.84 12.48
C VAL A 134 5.81 7.26 11.43
N THR A 135 5.59 5.95 11.46
CA THR A 135 4.65 5.25 10.58
C THR A 135 3.48 4.67 11.37
N ALA A 136 2.33 4.55 10.71
CA ALA A 136 1.15 3.88 11.27
C ALA A 136 0.73 2.73 10.36
N HIS A 137 0.46 1.59 10.99
CA HIS A 137 -0.07 0.41 10.32
C HIS A 137 -1.59 0.43 10.40
N VAL A 138 -2.27 0.39 9.25
CA VAL A 138 -3.73 0.45 9.16
C VAL A 138 -4.21 -0.69 8.30
N ARG A 139 -5.28 -1.37 8.70
CA ARG A 139 -5.91 -2.41 7.88
C ARG A 139 -7.37 -2.09 7.66
N PHE A 140 -7.81 -2.26 6.41
CA PHE A 140 -9.20 -2.15 6.02
C PHE A 140 -9.74 -3.55 5.68
N VAL A 141 -10.64 -4.04 6.52
CA VAL A 141 -11.29 -5.35 6.36
C VAL A 141 -12.66 -5.11 5.70
N PRO A 142 -12.82 -5.40 4.41
CA PRO A 142 -14.13 -5.26 3.77
C PRO A 142 -15.13 -6.24 4.36
N LYS A 143 -16.37 -5.79 4.53
CA LYS A 143 -17.47 -6.67 4.98
C LYS A 143 -17.84 -7.72 3.92
N ASP A 144 -17.67 -7.37 2.64
CA ASP A 144 -17.83 -8.27 1.50
C ASP A 144 -16.46 -8.57 0.88
N ALA A 145 -16.00 -9.81 1.02
CA ALA A 145 -14.69 -10.25 0.51
C ALA A 145 -14.52 -10.05 -1.00
N THR A 146 -15.62 -9.99 -1.77
CA THR A 146 -15.56 -9.74 -3.22
C THR A 146 -15.08 -8.33 -3.56
N THR A 147 -15.23 -7.37 -2.63
CA THR A 147 -14.82 -5.97 -2.82
C THR A 147 -13.34 -5.74 -2.53
N LEU A 148 -12.62 -6.72 -1.97
CA LEU A 148 -11.21 -6.57 -1.58
C LEU A 148 -10.31 -6.15 -2.75
N GLU A 149 -10.48 -6.82 -3.90
CA GLU A 149 -9.69 -6.52 -5.10
C GLU A 149 -10.07 -5.17 -5.72
N GLU A 150 -11.33 -4.77 -5.58
CA GLU A 150 -11.80 -3.46 -6.04
C GLU A 150 -11.22 -2.33 -5.20
N ILE A 151 -11.16 -2.51 -3.87
CA ILE A 151 -10.51 -1.58 -2.93
C ILE A 151 -9.04 -1.42 -3.32
N TYR A 152 -8.31 -2.53 -3.45
CA TYR A 152 -6.90 -2.48 -3.83
C TYR A 152 -6.68 -1.78 -5.18
N ARG A 153 -7.46 -2.13 -6.20
CA ARG A 153 -7.37 -1.50 -7.53
C ARG A 153 -7.64 0.00 -7.45
N ALA A 154 -8.71 0.41 -6.76
CA ALA A 154 -9.05 1.82 -6.62
C ALA A 154 -7.97 2.60 -5.85
N MET A 155 -7.35 2.01 -4.82
CA MET A 155 -6.20 2.62 -4.15
C MET A 155 -5.00 2.76 -5.10
N SER A 156 -4.66 1.71 -5.85
CA SER A 156 -3.55 1.75 -6.81
C SER A 156 -3.75 2.79 -7.91
N GLU A 157 -4.96 2.91 -8.45
CA GLU A 157 -5.30 3.95 -9.43
C GLU A 157 -5.19 5.35 -8.82
N GLY A 158 -5.62 5.54 -7.58
CA GLY A 158 -5.47 6.81 -6.89
C GLY A 158 -4.01 7.17 -6.59
N SER A 159 -3.16 6.22 -6.21
CA SER A 159 -1.72 6.46 -6.05
C SER A 159 -1.07 6.91 -7.37
N LEU A 160 -1.47 6.34 -8.50
CA LEU A 160 -0.98 6.74 -9.82
C LEU A 160 -1.36 8.19 -10.19
N LEU A 161 -2.52 8.66 -9.72
CA LEU A 161 -3.00 10.03 -9.96
C LEU A 161 -2.37 11.06 -9.02
N ASN A 162 -1.71 10.62 -7.95
CA ASN A 162 -1.15 11.49 -6.91
C ASN A 162 0.33 11.15 -6.64
N PRO A 163 1.22 11.26 -7.65
CA PRO A 163 2.65 11.08 -7.42
C PRO A 163 3.17 12.12 -6.43
N ASP A 164 4.15 11.73 -5.62
CA ASP A 164 4.84 12.68 -4.73
C ASP A 164 5.74 13.60 -5.58
N PRO A 165 5.53 14.93 -5.58
CA PRO A 165 6.38 15.86 -6.30
C PRO A 165 7.84 15.84 -5.84
N ASP A 166 8.13 15.36 -4.62
CA ASP A 166 9.50 15.24 -4.11
C ASP A 166 10.12 13.87 -4.43
N ALA A 167 9.35 12.88 -4.93
CA ALA A 167 9.90 11.58 -5.33
C ALA A 167 10.75 11.67 -6.60
N GLU A 168 10.40 12.53 -7.56
CA GLU A 168 11.17 12.72 -8.80
C GLU A 168 12.54 13.41 -8.58
N ARG A 169 12.85 13.86 -7.36
CA ARG A 169 14.16 14.46 -7.03
C ARG A 169 15.26 13.43 -6.76
N PHE A 170 14.90 12.18 -6.52
CA PHE A 170 15.87 11.12 -6.22
C PHE A 170 16.37 10.39 -7.48
N ASP A 171 15.73 10.59 -8.63
CA ASP A 171 16.12 9.93 -9.89
C ASP A 171 17.24 10.67 -10.67
N ASP A 172 17.56 11.93 -10.33
CA ASP A 172 18.53 12.73 -11.11
C ASP A 172 20.00 12.51 -10.67
N ASP A 173 20.25 11.81 -9.54
CA ASP A 173 21.61 11.55 -9.01
C ASP A 173 21.99 10.04 -8.98
N ASP A 174 21.04 9.11 -9.21
CA ASP A 174 21.31 7.65 -9.25
C ASP A 174 21.52 7.10 -10.68
N ASP A 175 21.32 7.92 -11.71
CA ASP A 175 21.67 7.58 -13.11
C ASP A 175 23.16 7.83 -13.43
N GLU A 176 23.97 8.36 -12.50
CA GLU A 176 25.42 8.56 -12.68
C GLU A 176 26.28 7.44 -12.05
N PHE A 177 25.67 6.43 -11.42
CA PHE A 177 26.37 5.29 -10.79
C PHE A 177 26.39 4.00 -11.63
N LEU A 178 25.86 4.00 -12.85
CA LEU A 178 25.81 2.84 -13.75
C LEU A 178 26.62 3.02 -15.05
N GLU A 179 27.68 3.83 -15.03
CA GLU A 179 28.70 3.85 -16.08
C GLU A 179 30.07 3.39 -15.55
N ASP A 180 30.12 2.25 -14.87
CA ASP A 180 31.36 1.47 -14.82
C ASP A 180 31.35 0.48 -16.00
N ASP A 181 32.30 0.65 -16.91
CA ASP A 181 32.52 -0.09 -18.18
C ASP A 181 32.59 -1.63 -17.98
N ASP A 182 32.66 -2.10 -16.73
CA ASP A 182 32.64 -3.50 -16.31
C ASP A 182 31.23 -4.15 -16.36
N GLU A 183 30.14 -3.41 -16.12
CA GLU A 183 28.79 -4.00 -16.07
C GLU A 183 28.21 -4.25 -17.48
N ALA A 184 28.53 -3.39 -18.46
CA ALA A 184 28.19 -3.64 -19.86
C ALA A 184 28.83 -4.95 -20.36
N HIS A 185 30.09 -5.20 -19.96
CA HIS A 185 30.80 -6.43 -20.27
C HIS A 185 30.20 -7.65 -19.54
N ALA A 186 29.77 -7.47 -18.28
CA ALA A 186 29.09 -8.51 -17.51
C ALA A 186 27.70 -8.86 -18.08
N ARG A 187 26.94 -7.86 -18.53
CA ARG A 187 25.65 -8.02 -19.19
C ARG A 187 25.79 -8.70 -20.55
N GLU A 188 26.79 -8.32 -21.34
CA GLU A 188 27.08 -8.99 -22.61
C GLU A 188 27.49 -10.45 -22.37
N ALA A 189 28.36 -10.71 -21.39
CA ALA A 189 28.76 -12.07 -21.01
C ALA A 189 27.58 -12.90 -20.47
N ALA A 190 26.66 -12.29 -19.71
CA ALA A 190 25.46 -12.95 -19.22
C ALA A 190 24.49 -13.29 -20.36
N LEU A 191 24.31 -12.38 -21.33
CA LEU A 191 23.52 -12.60 -22.53
C LEU A 191 24.13 -13.69 -23.42
N GLU A 192 25.45 -13.71 -23.62
CA GLU A 192 26.13 -14.75 -24.40
C GLU A 192 26.03 -16.12 -23.72
N ARG A 193 26.06 -16.15 -22.38
CA ARG A 193 25.85 -17.38 -21.61
C ARG A 193 24.41 -17.88 -21.71
N LEU A 194 23.43 -16.98 -21.70
CA LEU A 194 22.01 -17.30 -21.90
C LEU A 194 21.75 -17.81 -23.32
N ASP A 195 22.33 -17.19 -24.34
CA ASP A 195 22.20 -17.63 -25.74
C ASP A 195 22.79 -19.04 -25.94
N LYS A 196 23.94 -19.34 -25.32
CA LYS A 196 24.52 -20.69 -25.30
C LYS A 196 23.65 -21.73 -24.56
N LEU A 197 22.86 -21.30 -23.58
CA LEU A 197 21.89 -22.14 -22.87
C LEU A 197 20.59 -22.38 -23.65
N LEU A 198 20.29 -21.52 -24.63
CA LEU A 198 19.11 -21.55 -25.49
C LEU A 198 19.29 -22.36 -26.78
N VAL A 199 20.50 -22.89 -27.04
CA VAL A 199 20.73 -23.81 -28.15
C VAL A 199 20.05 -25.14 -27.85
N VAL A 200 18.91 -25.36 -28.47
CA VAL A 200 18.22 -26.65 -28.49
C VAL A 200 19.07 -27.61 -29.32
N ASP A 201 19.63 -28.65 -28.70
CA ASP A 201 20.42 -29.67 -29.41
C ASP A 201 19.65 -30.23 -30.61
N ASP A 202 20.35 -30.48 -31.73
CA ASP A 202 19.76 -31.02 -32.96
C ASP A 202 19.00 -32.34 -32.73
N GLU A 203 19.40 -33.12 -31.72
CA GLU A 203 18.68 -34.32 -31.29
C GLU A 203 17.31 -34.01 -30.63
N VAL A 204 17.21 -32.93 -29.85
CA VAL A 204 15.97 -32.49 -29.20
C VAL A 204 15.04 -31.85 -30.22
N GLU A 205 15.59 -31.05 -31.15
CA GLU A 205 14.88 -30.50 -32.32
C GLU A 205 14.30 -31.61 -33.22
N ALA A 206 15.09 -32.67 -33.48
CA ALA A 206 14.64 -33.82 -34.25
C ALA A 206 13.59 -34.65 -33.48
N LEU A 207 13.70 -34.72 -32.15
CA LEU A 207 12.71 -35.39 -31.30
C LEU A 207 11.37 -34.64 -31.28
N MET A 208 11.40 -33.31 -31.19
CA MET A 208 10.22 -32.44 -31.25
C MET A 208 9.49 -32.51 -32.60
N LYS A 209 10.25 -32.64 -33.71
CA LYS A 209 9.66 -32.83 -35.05
C LYS A 209 9.05 -34.22 -35.26
N ARG A 210 9.58 -35.25 -34.58
CA ARG A 210 9.14 -36.64 -34.78
C ARG A 210 7.94 -37.00 -33.93
N ASP A 211 7.70 -36.30 -32.82
CA ASP A 211 6.57 -36.54 -31.92
C ASP A 211 6.09 -35.25 -31.23
N PRO A 212 5.34 -34.39 -31.95
CA PRO A 212 4.94 -33.07 -31.46
C PRO A 212 3.92 -33.09 -30.30
N GLY A 213 3.30 -34.24 -30.02
CA GLY A 213 2.30 -34.40 -28.94
C GLY A 213 2.86 -34.98 -27.64
N ARG A 214 4.17 -35.18 -27.52
CA ARG A 214 4.78 -35.87 -26.37
C ARG A 214 4.74 -35.11 -25.03
N PHE A 215 4.47 -33.81 -25.08
CA PHE A 215 4.32 -32.95 -23.91
C PHE A 215 2.85 -32.64 -23.57
N GLU A 216 1.91 -33.23 -24.31
CA GLU A 216 0.48 -33.20 -23.97
C GLU A 216 0.14 -34.44 -23.14
N ASP A 217 0.45 -34.41 -21.84
CA ASP A 217 -0.22 -35.22 -20.81
C ASP A 217 -0.49 -34.31 -19.59
#